data_AF-A0A845Y4P3-F1
#
_entry.id   AF-A0A845Y4P3-F1
#
_cell.length_a   1.000
_cell.length_b   1.000
_cell.length_c   1.000
_cell.angle_alpha   90.00
_cell.angle_beta   90.00
_cell.angle_gamma   90.00
#
_symmetry.space_group_name_H-M   'P 1'
#
loop_
_entity.id
_entity.type
_entity.pdbx_description
1 polymer ?
#
loop_
_entity_poly.entity_id
_entity_poly.type
_entity_poly.pdbx_seq_one_letter_code
_entity_poly.pdbx_strand_id
1 'polypeptide(L)' 'MPFRKNNKIGAKKFLSKPLDAQPICFKGYQGQKEQLKAVPNWQERVRAFIDELIQESTQNGKA' A
#
# COMPACT_ATOMS: atom_id res chain seq x y z
N MET A 1 -11.90 -26.93 -16.05
CA MET A 1 -11.34 -26.05 -17.12
C MET A 1 -9.83 -26.00 -16.97
N PRO A 2 -9.04 -26.30 -18.02
CA PRO A 2 -7.57 -26.20 -17.95
C PRO A 2 -7.15 -24.72 -17.90
N PHE A 3 -6.20 -24.42 -17.01
CA PHE A 3 -5.60 -23.09 -16.90
C PHE A 3 -4.85 -22.73 -18.20
N ARG A 4 -5.21 -21.60 -18.82
CA ARG A 4 -4.53 -21.06 -20.01
C ARG A 4 -3.62 -19.90 -19.59
N LYS A 5 -2.30 -20.13 -19.64
CA LYS A 5 -1.28 -19.08 -19.45
C LYS A 5 -1.49 -18.00 -20.52
N ASN A 6 -1.63 -16.72 -20.13
CA ASN A 6 -2.00 -15.55 -20.97
C ASN A 6 -3.48 -15.33 -21.32
N ASN A 7 -4.44 -15.83 -20.53
CA ASN A 7 -5.84 -15.45 -20.74
C ASN A 7 -6.06 -13.96 -20.38
N LYS A 8 -6.52 -13.14 -21.35
CA LYS A 8 -6.77 -11.69 -21.20
C LYS A 8 -7.85 -11.35 -20.15
N ILE A 9 -8.60 -12.36 -19.70
CA ILE A 9 -9.61 -12.31 -18.64
C ILE A 9 -8.93 -12.50 -17.27
N GLY A 10 -7.79 -11.85 -17.06
CA GLY A 10 -7.17 -11.77 -15.74
C GLY A 10 -7.97 -10.80 -14.87
N ALA A 11 -8.16 -11.12 -13.59
CA ALA A 11 -8.78 -10.19 -12.64
C ALA A 11 -8.03 -8.85 -12.68
N LYS A 12 -8.69 -7.79 -13.15
CA LYS A 12 -8.14 -6.45 -13.11
C LYS A 12 -7.97 -6.06 -11.65
N LYS A 13 -6.78 -5.61 -11.27
CA LYS A 13 -6.53 -5.09 -9.92
C LYS A 13 -7.39 -3.84 -9.75
N PHE A 14 -8.35 -3.87 -8.83
CA PHE A 14 -9.16 -2.71 -8.45
C PHE A 14 -8.34 -1.77 -7.56
N LEU A 15 -7.20 -1.27 -8.06
CA LEU A 15 -6.36 -0.31 -7.36
C LEU A 15 -6.35 1.00 -8.16
N SER A 16 -6.52 2.12 -7.46
CA SER A 16 -6.56 3.46 -8.04
C SER A 16 -5.21 3.91 -8.61
N LYS A 17 -4.10 3.42 -8.03
CA LYS A 17 -2.73 3.71 -8.46
C LYS A 17 -1.94 2.40 -8.65
N PRO A 18 -0.99 2.35 -9.60
CA PRO A 18 -0.06 1.23 -9.69
C PRO A 18 0.76 1.13 -8.40
N LEU A 19 0.96 -0.10 -7.90
CA LEU A 19 1.85 -0.34 -6.78
C LEU A 19 3.30 -0.36 -7.28
N ASP A 20 4.20 0.18 -6.48
CA ASP A 20 5.64 0.08 -6.74
C ASP A 20 6.13 -1.37 -6.81
N ALA A 21 7.17 -1.57 -7.61
CA ALA A 21 7.81 -2.87 -7.77
C ALA A 21 8.58 -3.31 -6.51
N GLN A 22 9.02 -2.36 -5.68
CA GLN A 22 9.76 -2.63 -4.45
C GLN A 22 8.87 -2.51 -3.21
N PRO A 23 8.94 -3.46 -2.27
CA PRO A 23 8.16 -3.39 -1.04
C PRO A 23 8.73 -2.36 -0.05
N ILE A 24 7.83 -1.64 0.63
CA ILE A 24 8.19 -0.79 1.78
C ILE A 24 8.21 -1.67 3.03
N CYS A 25 9.40 -2.00 3.52
CA CYS A 25 9.59 -2.82 4.71
C CYS A 25 9.76 -1.91 5.95
N PHE A 26 8.80 -1.95 6.88
CA PHE A 26 8.91 -1.26 8.16
C PHE A 26 9.04 -2.26 9.32
N LYS A 27 9.87 -1.91 10.31
CA LYS A 27 9.87 -2.60 11.61
C LYS A 27 8.92 -1.83 12.54
N GLY A 28 7.73 -2.38 12.74
CA GLY A 28 6.78 -1.83 13.72
C GLY A 28 7.18 -2.17 15.15
N TYR A 29 6.52 -1.50 16.10
CA TYR A 29 6.61 -1.84 17.52
C TYR A 29 5.94 -3.19 17.81
N GLN A 30 6.26 -3.78 18.96
CA GLN A 30 5.69 -5.06 19.38
C GLN A 30 4.15 -5.02 19.37
N GLY A 31 3.50 -6.00 18.75
CA GLY A 31 2.04 -6.09 18.64
C GLY A 31 1.39 -5.19 17.56
N GLN A 32 2.10 -4.17 17.06
CA GLN A 32 1.55 -3.23 16.08
C GLN A 32 1.12 -3.91 14.77
N LYS A 33 1.84 -4.96 14.35
CA LYS A 33 1.50 -5.75 13.15
C LYS A 33 0.16 -6.47 13.28
N GLU A 34 -0.15 -6.98 14.47
CA GLU A 34 -1.39 -7.72 14.73
C GLU A 34 -2.58 -6.76 14.78
N GLN A 35 -2.40 -5.63 15.46
CA GLN A 35 -3.37 -4.54 15.49
C GLN A 35 -3.65 -3.99 14.08
N LEU A 36 -2.60 -3.78 13.28
CA LEU A 36 -2.74 -3.27 11.92
C LEU A 36 -3.51 -4.25 11.02
N LYS A 37 -3.28 -5.56 11.17
CA LYS A 37 -4.04 -6.59 10.45
C LYS A 37 -5.52 -6.64 10.81
N ALA A 38 -5.89 -6.28 12.05
CA ALA A 38 -7.28 -6.24 12.49
C ALA A 38 -8.07 -5.07 11.88
N VAL A 39 -7.38 -4.03 11.38
CA VAL A 39 -8.02 -2.86 10.77
C VAL A 39 -8.44 -3.15 9.33
N PRO A 40 -9.71 -2.92 8.94
CA PRO A 40 -10.16 -3.11 7.57
C PRO A 40 -9.50 -2.09 6.63
N ASN A 41 -9.08 -2.55 5.45
CA ASN A 41 -8.39 -1.73 4.43
C ASN A 41 -7.16 -0.98 4.97
N TRP A 42 -6.47 -1.53 5.98
CA TRP A 42 -5.30 -0.91 6.62
C TRP A 42 -4.20 -0.52 5.63
N GLN A 43 -4.01 -1.31 4.57
CA GLN A 43 -2.97 -1.04 3.57
C GLN A 43 -3.21 0.26 2.81
N GLU A 44 -4.47 0.58 2.46
CA GLU A 44 -4.81 1.83 1.79
C GLU A 44 -4.69 3.02 2.72
N ARG A 45 -5.11 2.86 3.98
CA ARG A 45 -4.98 3.90 5.02
C ARG A 45 -3.52 4.25 5.28
N VAL A 46 -2.65 3.24 5.40
CA VAL A 46 -1.21 3.46 5.58
C VAL A 46 -0.61 4.14 4.35
N ARG A 47 -1.02 3.79 3.13
CA ARG A 47 -0.57 4.48 1.92
C ARG A 47 -0.99 5.94 1.90
N ALA A 48 -2.24 6.24 2.24
CA ALA A 48 -2.72 7.62 2.32
C ALA A 48 -1.95 8.43 3.38
N PHE A 49 -1.71 7.83 4.54
CA PHE A 49 -0.91 8.46 5.60
C PHE A 49 0.54 8.73 5.18
N ILE A 50 1.16 7.80 4.44
CA ILE A 50 2.49 8.01 3.86
C ILE A 50 2.47 9.16 2.85
N ASP A 51 1.46 9.22 1.97
CA ASP A 51 1.29 10.33 1.02
C ASP A 51 1.17 11.69 1.76
N GLU A 52 0.40 11.75 2.85
CA GLU A 52 0.26 12.94 3.72
C GLU A 52 1.60 13.33 4.37
N LEU A 53 2.33 12.37 4.97
CA LEU A 53 3.65 12.62 5.57
C LEU A 53 4.68 13.16 4.56
N ILE A 54 4.66 12.65 3.32
CA ILE A 54 5.54 13.13 2.25
C ILE A 54 5.17 14.58 1.87
N GLN A 55 3.88 14.91 1.83
CA GLN A 55 3.42 16.28 1.57
C GLN A 55 3.85 17.25 2.68
N GLU A 56 3.68 16.87 3.94
CA GLU A 56 4.10 17.69 5.10
C GLU A 56 5.60 17.96 5.10
N SER A 57 6.42 16.93 4.89
CA SER A 57 7.88 17.09 4.81
C SER A 57 8.33 17.99 3.66
N THR A 58 7.60 17.96 2.52
CA THR A 58 7.86 18.85 1.38
C THR A 58 7.46 20.30 1.67
N GLN A 59 6.46 20.53 2.52
CA GLN A 59 6.04 21.88 2.92
C GLN A 59 7.00 22.51 3.95
N ASN A 60 7.59 21.72 4.84
CA ASN A 60 8.56 22.21 5.83
C ASN A 60 9.96 22.50 5.26
N GLY A 61 10.27 22.08 4.03
CA GLY A 61 11.55 22.36 3.35
C GLY A 61 11.60 23.67 2.56
N LYS A 62 10.56 24.51 2.62
CA LYS A 62 10.50 25.84 1.96
C LYS A 62 10.55 27.00 2.96
N ALA A 63 11.46 26.92 3.92
CA ALA A 63 11.81 28.03 4.82
C ALA A 63 13.30 28.37 4.70
#